data_AF-A0A2D0NJ64-F1
#
_entry.id   AF-A0A2D0NJ64-F1
#
_cell.length_a   1.000
_cell.length_b   1.000
_cell.length_c   1.000
_cell.angle_alpha   90.00
_cell.angle_beta   90.00
_cell.angle_gamma   90.00
#
_symmetry.space_group_name_H-M   'P 1'
#
loop_
_entity.id
_entity.type
_entity.pdbx_description
1 polymer ?
#
loop_
_entity_poly.entity_id
_entity_poly.type
_entity_poly.pdbx_seq_one_letter_code
_entity_poly.pdbx_strand_id
1 'polypeptide(L)'
;MQGLLLRHRLLLEELDHLESLHRVEAQIFAIREDEYQRQERAPSDFLQAKRTFLLQKKALRDKAGQLQLLELEILAIAHLK
;
A
#
# COMPACT_ATOMS: atom_id res chain seq x y z
N MET A 1 -12.68 -22.96 5.80
CA MET A 1 -13.23 -21.70 6.35
C MET A 1 -12.28 -21.06 7.36
N GLN A 2 -11.94 -21.72 8.47
CA GLN A 2 -11.01 -21.16 9.48
C GLN A 2 -9.66 -20.67 8.90
N GLY A 3 -9.04 -21.43 7.99
CA GLY A 3 -7.80 -21.01 7.34
C GLY A 3 -7.93 -19.75 6.46
N LEU A 4 -9.07 -19.55 5.80
CA LEU A 4 -9.33 -18.35 4.99
C LEU A 4 -9.56 -17.12 5.87
N LEU A 5 -10.29 -17.29 6.97
CA LEU A 5 -10.52 -16.23 7.96
C LEU A 5 -9.21 -15.80 8.64
N LEU A 6 -8.32 -16.74 8.97
CA LEU A 6 -6.99 -16.42 9.48
C LEU A 6 -6.17 -15.63 8.45
N ARG A 7 -6.17 -16.08 7.18
CA ARG A 7 -5.46 -15.37 6.10
C ARG A 7 -6.00 -13.96 5.86
N HIS A 8 -7.33 -13.79 5.97
CA HIS A 8 -7.99 -12.49 5.85
C HIS A 8 -7.54 -11.54 6.95
N ARG A 9 -7.53 -12.00 8.20
CA ARG A 9 -7.03 -11.23 9.33
C ARG A 9 -5.56 -10.81 9.15
N LEU A 10 -4.69 -11.74 8.75
CA LEU A 10 -3.27 -11.43 8.54
C LEU A 10 -3.06 -10.41 7.42
N LEU A 11 -3.82 -10.50 6.32
CA LEU A 11 -3.77 -9.53 5.24
C LEU A 11 -4.30 -8.15 5.67
N LEU A 12 -5.34 -8.10 6.50
CA LEU A 12 -5.83 -6.85 7.08
C LEU A 12 -4.78 -6.17 7.96
N GLU A 13 -4.16 -6.93 8.87
CA GLU A 13 -3.10 -6.41 9.76
C GLU A 13 -1.89 -5.92 8.95
N GLU A 14 -1.49 -6.65 7.90
CA GLU A 14 -0.41 -6.24 6.99
C GLU A 14 -0.77 -4.97 6.22
N LEU A 15 -2.01 -4.86 5.73
CA LEU A 15 -2.49 -3.70 4.99
C LEU A 15 -2.50 -2.45 5.87
N ASP A 16 -3.02 -2.55 7.09
CA ASP A 16 -3.08 -1.44 8.05
C ASP A 16 -1.66 -0.92 8.38
N HIS A 17 -0.71 -1.84 8.57
CA HIS A 17 0.68 -1.46 8.78
C HIS A 17 1.30 -0.73 7.57
N LEU A 18 1.08 -1.26 6.36
CA LEU A 18 1.57 -0.63 5.13
C LEU A 18 0.93 0.74 4.87
N GLU A 19 -0.36 0.91 5.19
CA GLU A 19 -1.08 2.17 5.04
C GLU A 19 -0.54 3.23 6.00
N SER A 20 -0.27 2.83 7.25
CA SER A 20 0.37 3.69 8.24
C SER A 20 1.75 4.18 7.78
N LEU A 21 2.59 3.26 7.29
CA LEU A 21 3.90 3.60 6.73
C LEU A 21 3.78 4.52 5.51
N HIS A 22 2.87 4.21 4.58
CA HIS A 22 2.68 5.03 3.39
C HIS A 22 2.18 6.43 3.72
N ARG A 23 1.38 6.61 4.77
CA ARG A 23 0.94 7.94 5.22
C ARG A 23 2.12 8.80 5.64
N VAL A 24 3.08 8.24 6.37
CA VAL A 24 4.33 8.93 6.75
C VAL A 24 5.17 9.22 5.51
N GLU A 25 5.37 8.23 4.63
CA GLU A 25 6.13 8.40 3.39
C GLU A 25 5.50 9.44 2.45
N ALA A 26 4.17 9.55 2.41
CA ALA A 26 3.47 10.58 1.64
C ALA A 26 3.77 11.99 2.15
N GLN A 27 3.84 12.18 3.48
CA GLN A 27 4.22 13.46 4.07
C GLN A 27 5.68 13.80 3.75
N ILE A 28 6.59 12.82 3.89
CA ILE A 28 8.00 12.98 3.52
C ILE A 28 8.13 13.32 2.03
N PHE A 29 7.40 12.64 1.16
CA PHE A 29 7.42 12.88 -0.27
C PHE A 29 6.93 14.29 -0.61
N ALA A 30 5.87 14.77 0.04
CA ALA A 30 5.36 16.13 -0.15
C ALA A 30 6.41 17.20 0.21
N ILE A 31 7.17 17.01 1.30
CA ILE A 31 8.28 17.90 1.67
C ILE A 31 9.37 17.88 0.59
N ARG A 32 9.75 16.69 0.11
CA ARG A 32 10.76 16.53 -0.95
C ARG A 32 10.32 17.12 -2.29
N GLU A 33 9.02 17.10 -2.58
CA GLU A 33 8.45 17.73 -3.76
C GLU A 33 8.53 19.26 -3.65
N ASP A 34 8.18 19.84 -2.50
CA ASP A 34 8.32 21.27 -2.25
C ASP A 34 9.79 21.74 -2.34
N GLU A 35 10.73 21.02 -1.73
CA GLU A 35 12.18 21.28 -1.87
C GLU A 35 12.62 21.26 -3.35
N TYR A 36 12.11 20.30 -4.13
CA TYR A 36 12.42 20.22 -5.56
C TYR A 36 11.84 21.40 -6.35
N GLN A 37 10.60 21.81 -6.06
CA GLN A 37 9.99 23.00 -6.70
C GLN A 37 10.76 24.28 -6.38
N ARG A 38 11.35 24.37 -5.19
CA ARG A 38 12.24 25.48 -4.76
C ARG A 38 13.66 25.37 -5.29
N GLN A 39 13.98 24.33 -6.07
CA GLN A 39 15.32 24.04 -6.62
C GLN A 39 16.38 23.77 -5.54
N GLU A 40 15.95 23.40 -4.33
CA GLU A 40 16.81 23.06 -3.19
C GLU A 40 17.30 21.59 -3.25
N ARG A 41 16.77 20.80 -4.20
CA ARG A 41 17.06 19.38 -4.37
C ARG A 41 17.40 19.04 -5.82
N ALA A 42 18.39 18.17 -6.01
CA ALA A 42 18.77 17.71 -7.33
C ALA A 42 17.65 16.90 -8.00
N PRO A 43 17.44 17.03 -9.33
CA PRO A 43 16.40 16.28 -10.05
C PRO A 43 16.54 14.76 -9.90
N SER A 44 17.76 14.22 -9.85
CA SER A 44 18.03 12.79 -9.64
C SER A 44 17.43 12.29 -8.33
N ASP A 45 17.63 13.04 -7.26
CA ASP A 45 17.22 12.66 -5.91
C ASP A 45 15.71 12.73 -5.77
N PHE A 46 15.09 13.74 -6.41
CA PHE A 46 13.64 13.83 -6.51
C PHE A 46 13.04 12.67 -7.30
N LEU A 47 13.60 12.33 -8.47
CA LEU A 47 13.12 11.20 -9.28
C LEU A 47 13.25 9.87 -8.55
N GLN A 48 14.32 9.66 -7.78
CA GLN A 48 14.48 8.47 -6.95
C GLN A 48 13.42 8.42 -5.84
N ALA A 49 13.18 9.54 -5.13
CA ALA A 49 12.14 9.61 -4.12
C ALA A 49 10.74 9.34 -4.73
N LYS A 50 10.45 9.92 -5.89
CA LYS A 50 9.18 9.72 -6.61
C LYS A 50 9.00 8.27 -7.05
N ARG A 51 10.05 7.63 -7.55
CA ARG A 51 10.02 6.20 -7.90
C ARG A 51 9.69 5.35 -6.68
N THR A 52 10.37 5.57 -5.56
CA THR A 52 10.11 4.82 -4.32
C THR A 52 8.68 5.01 -3.84
N PHE A 53 8.18 6.25 -3.81
CA PHE A 53 6.81 6.56 -3.42
C PHE A 53 5.78 5.84 -4.30
N LEU A 54 5.97 5.83 -5.62
CA LEU A 54 5.09 5.14 -6.56
C LEU A 54 5.12 3.61 -6.38
N LEU A 55 6.29 3.03 -6.10
CA LEU A 55 6.43 1.60 -5.83
C LEU A 55 5.69 1.18 -4.54
N GLN A 56 5.80 1.98 -3.48
CA GLN A 56 5.05 1.76 -2.24
C GLN A 56 3.54 1.86 -2.46
N LYS A 57 3.09 2.88 -3.21
CA LYS A 57 1.67 3.04 -3.56
C LYS A 57 1.14 1.85 -4.38
N LYS A 58 1.96 1.32 -5.30
CA LYS A 58 1.62 0.11 -6.06
C LYS A 58 1.51 -1.11 -5.13
N ALA A 59 2.47 -1.31 -4.23
CA ALA A 59 2.48 -2.43 -3.30
C ALA A 59 1.22 -2.45 -2.41
N LEU A 60 0.80 -1.28 -1.92
CA LEU A 60 -0.47 -1.12 -1.20
C LEU A 60 -1.68 -1.55 -2.02
N ARG A 61 -1.77 -1.05 -3.26
CA ARG A 61 -2.88 -1.40 -4.16
C ARG A 61 -2.91 -2.90 -4.46
N ASP A 62 -1.75 -3.50 -4.69
CA ASP A 62 -1.64 -4.94 -4.95
C ASP A 62 -2.11 -5.76 -3.73
N LYS A 63 -1.76 -5.34 -2.51
CA LYS A 63 -2.21 -5.97 -1.26
C LYS A 63 -3.71 -5.80 -1.01
N ALA A 64 -4.25 -4.61 -1.23
CA ALA A 64 -5.70 -4.37 -1.16
C ALA A 64 -6.46 -5.27 -2.14
N GLY A 65 -5.93 -5.43 -3.37
CA GLY A 65 -6.49 -6.35 -4.35
C GLY A 65 -6.45 -7.82 -3.91
N GLN A 66 -5.37 -8.26 -3.26
CA GLN A 66 -5.27 -9.61 -2.70
C GLN A 66 -6.31 -9.86 -1.59
N LEU A 67 -6.55 -8.88 -0.73
CA LEU A 67 -7.58 -8.96 0.31
C LEU A 67 -8.98 -9.07 -0.32
N GLN A 68 -9.27 -8.21 -1.31
CA GLN A 68 -10.57 -8.23 -2.00
C GLN A 68 -10.84 -9.56 -2.71
N LEU A 69 -9.82 -10.15 -3.35
CA LEU A 69 -9.94 -11.48 -3.96
C LEU A 69 -10.24 -12.56 -2.92
N LEU A 70 -9.55 -12.52 -1.77
CA LEU A 70 -9.81 -13.46 -0.68
C LEU A 70 -11.23 -13.31 -0.10
N GLU A 71 -11.73 -12.08 0.02
CA GLU A 71 -13.10 -11.82 0.47
C GLU A 71 -14.14 -12.40 -0.50
N LEU A 72 -13.91 -12.26 -1.80
CA LEU A 72 -14.75 -12.89 -2.83
C LEU A 72 -14.71 -14.43 -2.75
N GLU A 73 -13.53 -15.02 -2.52
CA GLU A 73 -13.39 -16.47 -2.30
C GLU A 73 -14.16 -16.95 -1.06
N ILE A 74 -14.08 -16.22 0.06
CA ILE A 74 -14.82 -16.53 1.28
C ILE A 74 -16.32 -16.48 1.04
N LEU A 75 -16.82 -15.44 0.36
CA LEU A 75 -18.24 -15.28 0.03
C LEU A 75 -18.74 -16.41 -0.89
N ALA A 76 -17.96 -16.76 -1.92
CA ALA A 76 -18.30 -17.85 -2.82
C ALA A 76 -18.46 -19.18 -2.07
N ILE A 77 -17.54 -19.49 -1.16
CA ILE A 77 -17.62 -20.72 -0.34
C ILE A 77 -18.79 -20.66 0.66
N ALA A 78 -19.07 -19.48 1.22
CA ALA A 78 -20.20 -19.30 2.14
C ALA A 78 -21.56 -19.50 1.45
N HIS A 79 -21.69 -19.12 0.17
CA HIS A 79 -22.92 -19.30 -0.61
C HIS A 79 -23.08 -20.70 -1.21
N LEU A 80 -21.99 -21.47 -1.30
CA LEU A 80 -22.00 -22.87 -1.77
C LEU A 80 -22.33 -23.88 -0.64
N LYS A 81 -22.50 -23.40 0.59
CA LYS A 81 -22.88 -24.20 1.77
C LYS A 81 -24.24 -23.79 2.30
#